data_AF-Q0G543-F1
#
_entry.id   AF-Q0G543-F1
#
_cell.length_a   1.000
_cell.length_b   1.000
_cell.length_c   1.000
_cell.angle_alpha   90.00
_cell.angle_beta   90.00
_cell.angle_gamma   90.00
#
_symmetry.space_group_name_H-M   'P 1'
#
loop_
_entity.id
_entity.type
_entity.pdbx_description
1 polymer ?
#
loop_
_entity_poly.entity_id
_entity_poly.type
_entity_poly.pdbx_seq_one_letter_code
_entity_poly.pdbx_strand_id
1 'polypeptide(L)'
;MAERTRGDPDWDHHLREFLDQFYGADGDLDQQFSMIAEDPGFVDDERADAFLGGVGEHLARRWHLPEIPEWVRQERRYLDWPMFYPDDPTVRRFLVAVAPPAFRVRLIFTGPDPLQRARFPYHRGVVEFPVR
;
A
#
# COMPACT_ATOMS: atom_id res chain seq x y z
N MET A 1 11.74 5.96 -5.59
CA MET A 1 11.21 5.80 -4.22
C MET A 1 12.33 5.64 -3.19
N ALA A 2 13.28 4.72 -3.41
CA ALA A 2 14.38 4.39 -2.47
C ALA A 2 15.25 5.56 -1.98
N GLU A 3 15.64 6.43 -2.90
CA GLU A 3 16.75 7.36 -2.64
C GLU A 3 16.39 8.49 -1.67
N ARG A 4 15.10 8.66 -1.34
CA ARG A 4 14.59 9.72 -0.47
C ARG A 4 14.17 9.26 0.92
N THR A 5 14.19 7.96 1.21
CA THR A 5 13.54 7.40 2.42
C THR A 5 14.49 6.75 3.41
N ARG A 6 15.80 6.72 3.12
CA ARG A 6 16.78 6.06 4.00
C ARG A 6 17.03 6.91 5.26
N GLY A 7 16.41 6.51 6.38
CA GLY A 7 16.59 7.14 7.70
C GLY A 7 15.66 8.32 8.02
N ASP A 8 14.60 8.53 7.22
CA ASP A 8 13.62 9.60 7.45
C ASP A 8 12.38 9.06 8.19
N PRO A 9 12.05 9.54 9.40
CA PRO A 9 10.85 9.14 10.13
C PRO A 9 9.53 9.50 9.42
N ASP A 10 9.57 10.33 8.36
CA ASP A 10 8.42 10.78 7.58
C ASP A 10 8.12 9.92 6.33
N TRP A 11 8.34 8.60 6.38
CA TRP A 11 8.02 7.67 5.28
C TRP A 11 6.56 7.78 4.80
N ASP A 12 5.62 8.11 5.71
CA ASP A 12 4.23 8.38 5.37
C ASP A 12 4.11 9.60 4.44
N HIS A 13 4.86 10.69 4.69
CA HIS A 13 4.89 11.84 3.79
C HIS A 13 5.38 11.46 2.38
N HIS A 14 6.50 10.75 2.27
CA HIS A 14 7.03 10.30 0.98
C HIS A 14 6.07 9.35 0.25
N LEU A 15 5.41 8.45 0.98
CA LEU A 15 4.37 7.58 0.42
C LEU A 15 3.19 8.41 -0.12
N ARG A 16 2.76 9.44 0.60
CA ARG A 16 1.66 10.31 0.17
C ARG A 16 1.99 11.05 -1.12
N GLU A 17 3.19 11.62 -1.25
CA GLU A 17 3.66 12.27 -2.47
C GLU A 17 3.75 11.30 -3.65
N PHE A 18 4.24 10.08 -3.39
CA PHE A 18 4.28 9.02 -4.39
C PHE A 18 2.89 8.64 -4.88
N LEU A 19 1.93 8.43 -3.98
CA LEU A 19 0.56 8.10 -4.35
C LEU A 19 -0.08 9.23 -5.17
N ASP A 20 0.18 10.49 -4.81
CA ASP A 20 -0.33 11.64 -5.56
C ASP A 20 0.24 11.72 -6.99
N GLN A 21 1.48 11.28 -7.20
CA GLN A 21 2.09 11.13 -8.54
C GLN A 21 1.52 9.92 -9.28
N PHE A 22 1.37 8.77 -8.59
CA PHE A 22 0.87 7.53 -9.17
C PHE A 22 -0.57 7.69 -9.66
N TYR A 23 -1.39 8.44 -8.91
CA TYR A 23 -2.75 8.80 -9.32
C TYR A 23 -2.78 9.86 -10.41
N GLY A 24 -1.77 10.74 -10.46
CA GLY A 24 -1.62 11.70 -11.56
C GLY A 24 -1.34 11.04 -12.91
N ALA A 25 -0.72 9.85 -12.91
CA ALA A 25 -0.46 9.02 -14.08
C ALA A 25 -1.61 8.06 -14.42
N ASP A 26 -2.80 8.23 -13.82
CA ASP A 26 -3.89 7.30 -14.04
C ASP A 26 -4.32 7.21 -15.51
N GLY A 27 -4.36 5.99 -16.03
CA GLY A 27 -4.64 5.70 -17.44
C GLY A 27 -3.38 5.41 -18.28
N ASP A 28 -2.19 5.79 -17.79
CA ASP A 28 -0.90 5.41 -18.36
C ASP A 28 -0.30 4.25 -17.55
N LEU A 29 -0.65 3.02 -17.94
CA LEU A 29 -0.25 1.81 -17.20
C LEU A 29 1.26 1.57 -17.22
N ASP A 30 1.94 1.94 -18.30
CA ASP A 30 3.39 1.78 -18.43
C ASP A 30 4.11 2.75 -17.49
N GLN A 31 3.66 4.00 -17.44
CA GLN A 31 4.16 4.97 -16.47
C GLN A 31 3.91 4.50 -15.04
N GLN A 32 2.68 4.09 -14.70
CA GLN A 32 2.35 3.61 -13.36
C GLN A 32 3.16 2.37 -12.97
N PHE A 33 3.40 1.45 -13.90
CA PHE A 33 4.25 0.30 -13.66
C PHE A 33 5.70 0.70 -13.39
N SER A 34 6.26 1.61 -14.20
CA SER A 34 7.63 2.10 -14.01
C SER A 34 7.88 2.69 -12.61
N MET A 35 6.85 3.28 -12.00
CA MET A 35 6.93 3.88 -10.67
C MET A 35 7.11 2.85 -9.54
N ILE A 36 6.72 1.59 -9.75
CA ILE A 36 6.85 0.50 -8.77
C ILE A 36 7.76 -0.62 -9.23
N ALA A 37 8.30 -0.57 -10.45
CA ALA A 37 9.12 -1.64 -11.01
C ALA A 37 10.43 -1.84 -10.22
N GLU A 38 11.06 -0.75 -9.82
CA GLU A 38 12.32 -0.77 -9.06
C GLU A 38 12.08 -0.94 -7.56
N ASP A 39 12.93 -1.76 -6.92
CA ASP A 39 12.93 -1.96 -5.48
C ASP A 39 13.27 -0.64 -4.76
N PRO A 40 12.39 -0.12 -3.88
CA PRO A 40 12.69 1.06 -3.08
C PRO A 40 13.75 0.79 -1.99
N GLY A 41 14.25 -0.42 -1.84
CA GLY A 41 15.12 -0.78 -0.72
C GLY A 41 14.39 -0.68 0.63
N PHE A 42 15.12 -0.90 1.72
CA PHE A 42 14.54 -0.88 3.06
C PHE A 42 14.73 0.47 3.73
N VAL A 43 13.72 0.88 4.50
CA VAL A 43 13.77 2.06 5.38
C VAL A 43 14.21 1.71 6.80
N ASP A 44 14.45 0.43 7.08
CA ASP A 44 14.89 -0.12 8.36
C ASP A 44 13.89 0.10 9.51
N ASP A 45 12.60 0.18 9.16
CA ASP A 45 11.45 0.08 10.06
C ASP A 45 10.55 -1.05 9.54
N GLU A 46 10.39 -2.12 10.33
CA GLU A 46 9.67 -3.33 9.91
C GLU A 46 8.22 -3.03 9.48
N ARG A 47 7.53 -2.11 10.17
CA ARG A 47 6.15 -1.74 9.86
C ARG A 47 6.08 -0.97 8.56
N ALA A 48 6.96 0.01 8.37
CA ALA A 48 7.03 0.78 7.15
C ALA A 48 7.43 -0.13 5.96
N ASP A 49 8.42 -0.99 6.14
CA ASP A 49 8.90 -1.91 5.11
C ASP A 49 7.81 -2.89 4.68
N ALA A 50 7.06 -3.48 5.63
CA ALA A 50 5.92 -4.31 5.31
C ALA A 50 4.77 -3.54 4.63
N PHE A 51 4.52 -2.31 5.08
CA PHE A 51 3.50 -1.45 4.48
C PHE A 51 3.82 -1.13 3.01
N LEU A 52 5.08 -0.82 2.69
CA LEU A 52 5.54 -0.57 1.32
C LEU A 52 5.36 -1.80 0.42
N GLY A 53 5.62 -3.01 0.92
CA GLY A 53 5.31 -4.24 0.19
C GLY A 53 3.82 -4.40 -0.08
N GLY A 54 2.97 -4.08 0.91
CA GLY A 54 1.52 -4.05 0.76
C GLY A 54 1.05 -3.03 -0.28
N VAL A 55 1.63 -1.82 -0.29
CA VAL A 55 1.35 -0.76 -1.26
C VAL A 55 1.66 -1.23 -2.68
N GLY A 56 2.88 -1.72 -2.93
CA GLY A 56 3.30 -2.14 -4.27
C GLY A 56 2.40 -3.24 -4.84
N GLU A 57 2.10 -4.26 -4.04
CA GLU A 57 1.20 -5.33 -4.46
C GLU A 57 -0.26 -4.85 -4.64
N HIS A 58 -0.75 -3.99 -3.75
CA HIS A 58 -2.12 -3.47 -3.84
C HIS A 58 -2.32 -2.62 -5.10
N LEU A 59 -1.37 -1.73 -5.41
CA LEU A 59 -1.41 -0.89 -6.61
C LEU A 59 -1.34 -1.75 -7.89
N ALA A 60 -0.38 -2.68 -7.97
CA ALA A 60 -0.25 -3.58 -9.12
C ALA A 60 -1.53 -4.35 -9.40
N ARG A 61 -2.16 -4.91 -8.36
CA ARG A 61 -3.43 -5.63 -8.50
C ARG A 61 -4.60 -4.71 -8.87
N ARG A 62 -4.74 -3.57 -8.19
CA ARG A 62 -5.90 -2.67 -8.36
C ARG A 62 -5.89 -1.95 -9.71
N TRP A 63 -4.71 -1.65 -10.25
CA TRP A 63 -4.58 -1.04 -11.58
C TRP A 63 -4.42 -2.03 -12.72
N HIS A 64 -4.38 -3.34 -12.42
CA HIS A 64 -4.10 -4.39 -13.41
C HIS A 64 -2.79 -4.11 -14.17
N LEU A 65 -1.75 -3.72 -13.44
CA LEU A 65 -0.43 -3.51 -14.01
C LEU A 65 0.14 -4.82 -14.57
N PRO A 66 1.09 -4.76 -15.53
CA PRO A 66 1.57 -5.93 -16.25
C PRO A 66 2.03 -7.09 -15.35
N GLU A 67 2.67 -6.76 -14.23
CA GLU A 67 3.09 -7.72 -13.22
C GLU A 67 3.15 -7.13 -11.81
N ILE A 68 3.30 -8.01 -10.82
CA ILE A 68 3.58 -7.64 -9.43
C ILE A 68 5.09 -7.75 -9.21
N PRO A 69 5.81 -6.63 -8.96
CA PRO A 69 7.26 -6.62 -8.83
C PRO A 69 7.77 -7.62 -7.78
N GLU A 70 8.91 -8.28 -8.03
CA GLU A 70 9.42 -9.32 -7.12
C GLU A 70 9.74 -8.78 -5.72
N TRP A 71 10.23 -7.53 -5.64
CA TRP A 71 10.63 -6.91 -4.37
C TRP A 71 9.50 -6.84 -3.34
N VAL A 72 8.23 -6.80 -3.78
CA VAL A 72 7.10 -6.75 -2.83
C VAL A 72 7.02 -8.02 -1.98
N ARG A 73 7.57 -9.14 -2.46
CA ARG A 73 7.52 -10.45 -1.81
C ARG A 73 8.77 -10.78 -0.98
N GLN A 74 9.73 -9.87 -0.88
CA GLN A 74 10.89 -10.07 -0.01
C GLN A 74 10.46 -10.32 1.43
N GLU A 75 11.12 -11.24 2.13
CA GLU A 75 10.72 -11.70 3.46
C GLU A 75 10.58 -10.56 4.48
N ARG A 76 11.46 -9.56 4.41
CA ARG A 76 11.45 -8.36 5.27
C ARG A 76 10.21 -7.45 5.06
N ARG A 77 9.37 -7.76 4.07
CA ARG A 77 8.09 -7.07 3.79
C ARG A 77 6.89 -7.74 4.47
N TYR A 78 7.12 -8.73 5.34
CA TYR A 78 6.09 -9.41 6.11
C TYR A 78 6.36 -9.24 7.60
N LEU A 79 5.32 -8.90 8.37
CA LEU A 79 5.43 -8.78 9.81
C LEU A 79 5.26 -10.13 10.50
N ASP A 80 5.93 -10.31 11.63
CA ASP A 80 5.69 -11.42 12.56
C ASP A 80 4.48 -11.17 13.48
N TRP A 81 4.13 -9.89 13.69
CA TRP A 81 3.06 -9.48 14.59
C TRP A 81 2.06 -8.53 13.91
N PRO A 82 0.75 -8.64 14.22
CA PRO A 82 -0.27 -7.77 13.67
C PRO A 82 -0.03 -6.28 13.90
N MET A 83 -0.16 -5.50 12.82
CA MET A 83 -0.28 -4.05 12.85
C MET A 83 -1.73 -3.66 12.55
N PHE A 84 -2.36 -2.86 13.42
CA PHE A 84 -3.69 -2.31 13.19
C PHE A 84 -3.61 -0.82 12.90
N TYR A 85 -4.38 -0.35 11.91
CA TYR A 85 -4.48 1.06 11.56
C TYR A 85 -5.95 1.45 11.27
N PRO A 86 -6.62 2.22 12.13
CA PRO A 86 -6.14 2.73 13.43
C PRO A 86 -5.94 1.61 14.47
N ASP A 87 -5.06 1.83 15.45
CA ASP A 87 -4.87 0.90 16.57
C ASP A 87 -5.94 1.12 17.67
N ASP A 88 -7.19 0.82 17.31
CA ASP A 88 -8.34 0.88 18.21
C ASP A 88 -8.95 -0.52 18.38
N PRO A 89 -8.94 -1.09 19.60
CA PRO A 89 -9.50 -2.41 19.90
C PRO A 89 -10.96 -2.61 19.44
N THR A 90 -11.76 -1.54 19.43
CA THR A 90 -13.19 -1.61 19.09
C THR A 90 -13.42 -1.92 17.61
N VAL A 91 -12.49 -1.54 16.73
CA VAL A 91 -12.61 -1.74 15.28
C VAL A 91 -11.75 -2.88 14.76
N ARG A 92 -10.85 -3.49 15.56
CA ARG A 92 -9.93 -4.55 15.09
C ARG A 92 -10.64 -5.69 14.34
N ARG A 93 -11.79 -6.16 14.84
CA ARG A 93 -12.56 -7.22 14.17
C ARG A 93 -13.04 -6.81 12.79
N PHE A 94 -13.46 -5.56 12.65
CA PHE A 94 -13.83 -4.98 11.35
C PHE A 94 -12.60 -4.89 10.44
N LEU A 95 -11.47 -4.37 10.93
CA LEU A 95 -10.23 -4.26 10.16
C LEU A 95 -9.72 -5.63 9.66
N VAL A 96 -9.80 -6.68 10.47
CA VAL A 96 -9.49 -8.06 10.03
C VAL A 96 -10.36 -8.50 8.85
N ALA A 97 -11.66 -8.18 8.90
CA ALA A 97 -12.60 -8.57 7.86
C ALA A 97 -12.37 -7.80 6.55
N VAL A 98 -12.05 -6.51 6.63
CA VAL A 98 -12.05 -5.59 5.47
C VAL A 98 -10.69 -5.27 4.89
N ALA A 99 -9.59 -5.52 5.61
CA ALA A 99 -8.26 -5.20 5.12
C ALA A 99 -7.99 -5.86 3.75
N PRO A 100 -7.46 -5.14 2.75
CA PRO A 100 -7.21 -5.72 1.44
C PRO A 100 -6.21 -6.89 1.52
N PRO A 101 -6.31 -7.90 0.63
CA PRO A 101 -5.47 -9.08 0.68
C PRO A 101 -3.96 -8.78 0.73
N ALA A 102 -3.49 -7.79 -0.05
CA ALA A 102 -2.09 -7.38 -0.08
C ALA A 102 -1.55 -6.89 1.28
N PHE A 103 -2.39 -6.28 2.11
CA PHE A 103 -2.01 -5.87 3.47
C PHE A 103 -2.22 -7.02 4.47
N ARG A 104 -3.33 -7.76 4.34
CA ARG A 104 -3.70 -8.86 5.23
C ARG A 104 -2.65 -9.96 5.31
N VAL A 105 -2.07 -10.36 4.16
CA VAL A 105 -1.01 -11.38 4.13
C VAL A 105 0.28 -10.95 4.82
N ARG A 106 0.45 -9.64 5.07
CA ARG A 106 1.57 -9.03 5.80
C ARG A 106 1.23 -8.69 7.24
N LEU A 107 0.10 -9.19 7.75
CA LEU A 107 -0.47 -8.89 9.06
C LEU A 107 -0.77 -7.40 9.29
N ILE A 108 -1.03 -6.64 8.22
CA ILE A 108 -1.45 -5.24 8.28
C ILE A 108 -2.97 -5.19 8.11
N PHE A 109 -3.64 -4.73 9.16
CA PHE A 109 -5.10 -4.64 9.23
C PHE A 109 -5.54 -3.19 9.25
N THR A 110 -6.16 -2.78 8.15
CA THR A 110 -6.54 -1.40 7.84
C THR A 110 -7.96 -1.37 7.25
N GLY A 111 -8.47 -0.17 6.99
CA GLY A 111 -9.74 0.00 6.27
C GLY A 111 -9.69 -0.59 4.85
N PRO A 112 -10.83 -0.65 4.15
CA PRO A 112 -10.91 -1.25 2.81
C PRO A 112 -10.11 -0.47 1.75
N ASP A 113 -9.90 0.82 1.93
CA ASP A 113 -9.16 1.69 1.01
C ASP A 113 -7.98 2.38 1.72
N PRO A 114 -6.92 1.65 2.08
CA PRO A 114 -5.82 2.18 2.89
C PRO A 114 -4.97 3.24 2.18
N LEU A 115 -5.09 3.32 0.86
CA LEU A 115 -4.36 4.29 0.03
C LEU A 115 -5.26 5.43 -0.46
N GLN A 116 -6.50 5.55 0.03
CA GLN A 116 -7.38 6.63 -0.38
C GLN A 116 -6.77 8.00 -0.05
N ARG A 117 -6.76 8.88 -1.05
CA ARG A 117 -6.24 10.26 -0.95
C ARG A 117 -7.07 11.22 -1.78
N ALA A 118 -6.81 12.53 -1.64
CA ALA A 118 -7.53 13.56 -2.37
C ALA A 118 -7.47 13.39 -3.91
N ARG A 119 -6.31 12.94 -4.44
CA ARG A 119 -6.12 12.69 -5.87
C ARG A 119 -6.55 11.30 -6.34
N PHE A 120 -7.16 10.49 -5.46
CA PHE A 120 -7.58 9.15 -5.82
C PHE A 120 -8.60 9.19 -6.99
N PRO A 121 -8.42 8.38 -8.06
CA PRO A 121 -9.34 8.38 -9.18
C PRO A 121 -10.65 7.66 -8.81
N TYR A 122 -11.61 8.41 -8.26
CA TYR A 122 -12.90 7.89 -7.79
C TYR A 122 -13.71 7.13 -8.85
N HIS A 123 -13.47 7.38 -10.14
CA HIS A 123 -14.10 6.65 -11.24
C HIS A 123 -13.67 5.17 -11.31
N ARG A 124 -12.53 4.80 -10.70
CA ARG A 124 -12.12 3.39 -10.53
C ARG A 124 -12.80 2.69 -9.36
N GLY A 125 -13.72 3.37 -8.67
CA GLY A 125 -14.44 2.88 -7.52
C GLY A 125 -13.60 2.91 -6.25
N VAL A 126 -14.26 3.29 -5.16
CA VAL A 126 -13.85 2.92 -3.80
C VAL A 126 -14.41 1.50 -3.57
N VAL A 127 -13.81 0.68 -2.71
CA VAL A 127 -14.39 -0.65 -2.42
C VAL A 127 -15.72 -0.42 -1.69
N GLU A 128 -16.82 -0.43 -2.43
CA GLU A 128 -18.17 -0.33 -1.87
C GLU A 128 -18.59 -1.71 -1.36
N PHE A 129 -18.92 -1.80 -0.07
CA PHE A 129 -19.55 -3.00 0.45
C PHE A 129 -21.04 -2.97 0.15
N PRO A 130 -21.66 -4.12 -0.20
CA PRO A 130 -23.11 -4.23 -0.18
C PRO A 130 -23.58 -3.94 1.25
N VAL A 131 -24.30 -2.85 1.43
CA VAL A 131 -25.04 -2.58 2.66
C VAL A 131 -26.08 -3.71 2.77
N ARG A 132 -26.02 -4.47 3.87
CA ARG A 132 -27.03 -5.49 4.17
C ARG A 132 -28.39 -4.85 4.43
#